data_AF-A0A9E2DTV4-F1
#
_entry.id   AF-A0A9E2DTV4-F1
#
_cell.length_a   1.000
_cell.length_b   1.000
_cell.length_c   1.000
_cell.angle_alpha   90.00
_cell.angle_beta   90.00
_cell.angle_gamma   90.00
#
_symmetry.space_group_name_H-M   'P 1'
#
loop_
_entity.id
_entity.type
_entity.pdbx_description
1 polymer ?
#
loop_
_entity_poly.entity_id
_entity_poly.type
_entity_poly.pdbx_seq_one_letter_code
_entity_poly.pdbx_strand_id
1 'polypeptide(L)'
;MNPWEKIAGYLDQAGYSDPGHDDALGAVWPGLVDLRANAEFEAADLVPSHIDPVPENLLDLGDRVVMLDWEYSALSHPLWDLAYFATEAGLSRDERAILLATSGVACERRRFGLWMMLAMAVSLAWCLLRLTHETDDKVLWTKEVARRRHLLARSLSEVSD
;
A
#
# COMPACT_ATOMS: atom_id res chain seq x y z
N MET A 1 -0.39 11.78 5.67
CA MET A 1 -0.03 11.01 4.48
C MET A 1 -1.31 10.74 3.71
N ASN A 2 -1.43 11.38 2.56
CA ASN A 2 -2.48 11.12 1.59
C ASN A 2 -1.93 10.12 0.55
N PRO A 3 -2.49 8.90 0.42
CA PRO A 3 -1.94 7.88 -0.47
C PRO A 3 -1.89 8.31 -1.94
N TRP A 4 -2.86 9.10 -2.38
CA TRP A 4 -2.93 9.59 -3.76
C TRP A 4 -1.83 10.60 -4.08
N GLU A 5 -1.52 11.47 -3.12
CA GLU A 5 -0.38 12.39 -3.23
C GLU A 5 0.96 11.64 -3.23
N LYS A 6 1.06 10.54 -2.46
CA LYS A 6 2.26 9.68 -2.48
C LYS A 6 2.46 8.99 -3.82
N ILE A 7 1.41 8.40 -4.40
CA ILE A 7 1.48 7.78 -5.73
C ILE A 7 1.93 8.82 -6.76
N ALA A 8 1.26 9.98 -6.82
CA ALA A 8 1.60 11.04 -7.76
C ALA A 8 3.04 11.53 -7.56
N GLY A 9 3.46 11.77 -6.31
CA GLY A 9 4.79 12.25 -6.00
C GLY A 9 5.90 11.25 -6.33
N TYR A 10 5.67 9.94 -6.17
CA TYR A 10 6.65 8.92 -6.56
C TYR A 10 6.77 8.78 -8.07
N LEU A 11 5.65 8.84 -8.80
CA LEU A 11 5.67 8.80 -10.28
C LEU A 11 6.38 10.03 -10.87
N ASP A 12 6.10 11.22 -10.33
CA ASP A 12 6.76 12.46 -10.74
C ASP A 12 8.28 12.39 -10.52
N GLN A 13 8.72 11.97 -9.33
CA GLN A 13 10.15 11.77 -9.03
C GLN A 13 10.82 10.68 -9.88
N ALA A 14 10.06 9.69 -10.33
CA ALA A 14 10.51 8.67 -11.28
C ALA A 14 10.54 9.17 -12.74
N GLY A 15 10.02 10.37 -13.03
CA GLY A 15 9.94 10.95 -14.37
C GLY A 15 8.77 10.42 -15.21
N TYR A 16 7.75 9.81 -14.59
CA TYR A 16 6.55 9.35 -15.28
C TYR A 16 5.48 10.43 -15.31
N SER A 17 5.37 11.14 -16.43
CA SER A 17 4.31 12.12 -16.67
C SER A 17 2.95 11.49 -17.02
N ASP A 18 2.96 10.26 -17.52
CA ASP A 18 1.76 9.46 -17.80
C ASP A 18 1.73 8.22 -16.89
N PRO A 19 0.88 8.19 -15.85
CA PRO A 19 0.73 7.02 -14.99
C PRO A 19 0.29 5.76 -15.75
N GLY A 20 -0.40 5.91 -16.88
CA GLY A 20 -0.89 4.80 -17.71
C GLY A 20 0.17 4.17 -18.61
N HIS A 21 1.38 4.73 -18.67
CA HIS A 21 2.48 4.16 -19.43
C HIS A 21 2.88 2.75 -18.90
N ASP A 22 3.25 1.82 -19.78
CA ASP A 22 3.55 0.42 -19.43
C ASP A 22 4.70 0.28 -18.41
N ASP A 23 5.69 1.17 -18.51
CA ASP A 23 6.79 1.23 -17.56
C ASP A 23 6.39 1.82 -16.20
N ALA A 24 5.28 2.56 -16.13
CA ALA A 24 4.73 3.16 -14.90
C ALA A 24 3.70 2.22 -14.23
N LEU A 25 2.47 2.69 -13.99
CA LEU A 25 1.40 1.83 -13.46
C LEU A 25 0.77 0.98 -14.57
N GLY A 26 0.80 1.43 -15.82
CA GLY A 26 0.39 0.63 -16.98
C GLY A 26 -1.03 0.09 -16.85
N ALA A 27 -1.20 -1.20 -17.09
CA ALA A 27 -2.51 -1.87 -17.09
C ALA A 27 -3.31 -1.78 -15.78
N VAL A 28 -2.67 -1.50 -14.62
CA VAL A 28 -3.42 -1.32 -13.36
C VAL A 28 -3.98 0.09 -13.19
N TRP A 29 -3.54 1.06 -14.00
CA TRP A 29 -3.94 2.46 -13.87
C TRP A 29 -5.46 2.69 -13.96
N PRO A 30 -6.21 2.11 -14.93
CA PRO A 30 -7.66 2.29 -14.99
C PRO A 30 -8.38 1.84 -13.70
N GLY A 31 -8.00 0.69 -13.15
CA GLY A 31 -8.58 0.21 -11.89
C GLY A 31 -8.24 1.10 -10.69
N LEU A 32 -7.09 1.79 -10.71
CA LEU A 32 -6.76 2.78 -9.67
C LEU A 32 -7.56 4.07 -9.80
N VAL A 33 -7.92 4.48 -11.01
CA VAL A 33 -8.84 5.59 -11.24
C VAL A 33 -10.22 5.25 -10.65
N ASP A 34 -10.72 4.05 -10.89
CA ASP A 34 -11.98 3.57 -10.33
C ASP A 34 -11.89 3.45 -8.80
N LEU A 35 -10.78 2.91 -8.27
CA LEU A 35 -10.52 2.84 -6.84
C LEU A 35 -10.58 4.23 -6.20
N ARG A 36 -9.98 5.25 -6.83
CA ARG A 36 -9.99 6.63 -6.31
C ARG A 36 -11.39 7.22 -6.21
N ALA A 37 -12.27 6.88 -7.14
CA ALA A 37 -13.67 7.31 -7.08
C ALA A 37 -14.47 6.65 -5.95
N ASN A 38 -13.99 5.51 -5.42
CA ASN A 38 -14.70 4.69 -4.43
C ASN A 38 -14.02 4.63 -3.05
N ALA A 39 -12.75 5.00 -2.97
CA ALA A 39 -11.97 5.05 -1.73
C ALA A 39 -11.97 6.50 -1.20
N GLU A 40 -12.96 6.81 -0.39
CA GLU A 40 -13.03 8.10 0.31
C GLU A 40 -11.84 8.23 1.27
N PHE A 41 -11.02 9.27 1.04
CA PHE A 41 -10.04 9.75 1.99
C PHE A 41 -10.60 11.02 2.64
N GLU A 42 -11.01 10.90 3.89
CA GLU A 42 -11.42 12.05 4.69
C GLU A 42 -10.30 12.46 5.63
N ALA A 43 -9.90 13.74 5.57
CA ALA A 43 -8.82 14.29 6.39
C ALA A 43 -9.23 14.59 7.85
N ALA A 44 -10.50 14.39 8.20
CA ALA A 44 -11.05 14.82 9.48
C ALA A 44 -10.60 13.94 10.68
N ASP A 45 -10.23 12.68 10.43
CA ASP A 45 -9.94 11.68 11.47
C ASP A 45 -8.54 11.04 11.33
N LEU A 46 -7.53 11.84 10.98
CA LEU A 46 -6.16 11.33 10.85
C LEU A 46 -5.56 11.00 12.23
N VAL A 47 -4.88 9.86 12.31
CA VAL A 47 -4.19 9.37 13.51
C VAL A 47 -2.68 9.29 13.28
N PRO A 48 -1.84 9.37 14.32
CA PRO A 48 -0.43 9.02 14.20
C PRO A 48 -0.31 7.58 13.66
N SER A 49 0.46 7.41 12.61
CA SER A 49 0.67 6.13 11.94
C SER A 49 2.15 5.92 11.66
N HIS A 50 2.56 4.66 11.67
CA HIS A 50 3.91 4.21 11.35
C HIS A 50 4.24 4.44 9.86
N ILE A 51 3.22 4.32 9.01
CA ILE A 51 3.27 4.40 7.55
C ILE A 51 3.91 3.19 6.85
N ASP A 52 4.96 2.62 7.42
CA ASP A 52 5.64 1.44 6.84
C ASP A 52 5.73 0.23 7.79
N PRO A 53 4.59 -0.28 8.32
CA PRO A 53 4.60 -1.42 9.23
C PRO A 53 4.80 -2.74 8.45
N VAL A 54 5.94 -2.93 7.79
CA VAL A 54 6.32 -4.24 7.22
C VAL A 54 6.63 -5.24 8.34
N PRO A 55 6.46 -6.56 8.14
CA PRO A 55 6.76 -7.55 9.18
C PRO A 55 8.16 -7.41 9.80
N GLU A 56 9.14 -7.01 9.01
CA GLU A 56 10.52 -6.78 9.42
C GLU A 56 10.67 -5.66 10.48
N ASN A 57 9.71 -4.73 10.51
CA ASN A 57 9.66 -3.62 11.47
C ASN A 57 8.89 -3.98 12.76
N LEU A 58 8.39 -5.22 12.89
CA LEU A 58 7.68 -5.70 14.09
C LEU A 58 8.53 -6.73 14.82
N LEU A 59 8.98 -6.37 16.02
CA LEU A 59 9.71 -7.26 16.92
C LEU A 59 8.75 -7.87 17.95
N ASP A 60 8.47 -9.16 17.80
CA ASP A 60 7.71 -9.93 18.77
C ASP A 60 8.60 -10.38 19.95
N LEU A 61 8.26 -9.93 21.16
CA LEU A 61 8.93 -10.28 22.42
C LEU A 61 8.16 -11.36 23.21
N GLY A 62 7.05 -11.87 22.68
CA GLY A 62 6.17 -12.86 23.29
C GLY A 62 5.07 -12.28 24.17
N ASP A 63 5.39 -11.30 25.02
CA ASP A 63 4.40 -10.57 25.85
C ASP A 63 3.86 -9.31 25.18
N ARG A 64 4.61 -8.79 24.20
CA ARG A 64 4.28 -7.58 23.43
C ARG A 64 5.01 -7.57 22.10
N VAL A 65 4.49 -6.76 21.18
CA VAL A 65 5.15 -6.42 19.92
C VAL A 65 5.68 -4.99 20.02
N VAL A 66 6.91 -4.78 19.53
CA VAL A 66 7.55 -3.47 19.42
C VAL A 66 7.69 -3.11 17.95
N MET A 67 7.30 -1.88 17.58
CA MET A 67 7.51 -1.37 16.22
C MET A 67 8.82 -0.57 16.13
N LEU A 68 9.59 -0.85 15.09
CA LEU A 68 10.89 -0.24 14.80
C LEU A 68 10.78 0.62 13.54
N ASP A 69 11.76 1.49 13.33
CA ASP A 69 11.93 2.27 12.09
C ASP A 69 10.79 3.25 11.75
N TRP A 70 10.69 4.31 12.56
CA TRP A 70 9.63 5.33 12.47
C TRP A 70 9.92 6.44 11.44
N GLU A 71 10.84 6.25 10.49
CA GLU A 71 11.29 7.34 9.59
C GLU A 71 10.18 7.89 8.67
N TYR A 72 9.20 7.05 8.32
CA TYR A 72 8.06 7.44 7.49
C TYR A 72 6.85 7.95 8.27
N SER A 73 6.93 7.98 9.60
CA SER A 73 5.76 8.21 10.45
C SER A 73 5.08 9.54 10.19
N ALA A 74 3.75 9.51 10.08
CA ALA A 74 2.94 10.67 9.75
C ALA A 74 1.49 10.48 10.20
N LEU A 75 0.72 11.57 10.23
CA LEU A 75 -0.73 11.48 10.39
C LEU A 75 -1.36 10.80 9.17
N SER A 76 -2.10 9.72 9.32
CA SER A 76 -2.75 8.99 8.21
C SER A 76 -4.15 8.52 8.59
N HIS A 77 -4.88 7.99 7.61
CA HIS A 77 -6.16 7.36 7.88
C HIS A 77 -5.96 6.14 8.80
N PRO A 78 -6.85 5.87 9.78
CA PRO A 78 -6.73 4.74 10.72
C PRO A 78 -6.63 3.35 10.10
N LEU A 79 -6.93 3.22 8.81
CA LEU A 79 -6.86 1.95 8.07
C LEU A 79 -5.52 1.74 7.38
N TRP A 80 -4.69 2.78 7.28
CA TRP A 80 -3.46 2.73 6.51
C TRP A 80 -2.51 1.65 7.02
N ASP A 81 -2.08 1.75 8.29
CA ASP A 81 -1.11 0.80 8.84
C ASP A 81 -1.64 -0.64 8.84
N LEU A 82 -2.94 -0.83 9.12
CA LEU A 82 -3.59 -2.14 9.09
C LEU A 82 -3.58 -2.74 7.68
N ALA A 83 -3.94 -1.94 6.68
CA ALA A 83 -4.01 -2.40 5.29
C ALA A 83 -2.63 -2.63 4.69
N TYR A 84 -1.67 -1.78 5.02
CA TYR A 84 -0.28 -1.92 4.61
C TYR A 84 0.34 -3.18 5.21
N PHE A 85 0.25 -3.37 6.54
CA PHE A 85 0.73 -4.59 7.20
C PHE A 85 0.05 -5.84 6.64
N ALA A 86 -1.28 -5.83 6.48
CA ALA A 86 -2.00 -6.99 5.95
C ALA A 86 -1.56 -7.38 4.52
N THR A 87 -1.14 -6.40 3.73
CA THR A 87 -0.65 -6.60 2.36
C THR A 87 0.76 -7.18 2.38
N GLU A 88 1.68 -6.56 3.11
CA GLU A 88 3.09 -6.96 3.15
C GLU A 88 3.30 -8.29 3.89
N ALA A 89 2.51 -8.55 4.93
CA ALA A 89 2.51 -9.84 5.65
C ALA A 89 1.77 -10.96 4.88
N GLY A 90 1.08 -10.66 3.79
CA GLY A 90 0.34 -11.65 3.00
C GLY A 90 -0.80 -12.33 3.76
N LEU A 91 -1.47 -11.62 4.67
CA LEU A 91 -2.49 -12.20 5.54
C LEU A 91 -3.64 -12.83 4.75
N SER A 92 -4.11 -13.97 5.22
CA SER A 92 -5.32 -14.64 4.75
C SER A 92 -6.59 -13.87 5.11
N ARG A 93 -7.73 -14.28 4.55
CA ARG A 93 -9.03 -13.65 4.84
C ARG A 93 -9.38 -13.68 6.34
N ASP A 94 -9.08 -14.78 7.01
CA ASP A 94 -9.40 -14.96 8.43
C ASP A 94 -8.46 -14.13 9.31
N GLU A 95 -7.18 -14.09 8.99
CA GLU A 95 -6.21 -13.23 9.70
C GLU A 95 -6.52 -11.74 9.54
N ARG A 96 -6.95 -11.31 8.34
CA ARG A 96 -7.44 -9.93 8.13
C ARG A 96 -8.66 -9.62 8.99
N ALA A 97 -9.57 -10.58 9.16
CA ALA A 97 -10.73 -10.41 10.01
C ALA A 97 -10.34 -10.30 11.49
N ILE A 98 -9.37 -11.09 11.94
CA ILE A 98 -8.80 -11.01 13.29
C ILE A 98 -8.14 -9.65 13.51
N LEU A 99 -7.27 -9.21 12.59
CA LEU A 99 -6.57 -7.91 12.66
C LEU A 99 -7.57 -6.75 12.80
N LEU A 100 -8.62 -6.71 11.97
CA LEU A 100 -9.65 -5.68 12.07
C LEU A 100 -10.39 -5.73 13.42
N ALA A 101 -10.80 -6.93 13.86
CA ALA A 101 -11.54 -7.10 15.11
C ALA A 101 -10.74 -6.68 16.35
N THR A 102 -9.41 -6.85 16.33
CA THR A 102 -8.53 -6.49 17.45
C THR A 102 -7.97 -5.06 17.37
N SER A 103 -8.01 -4.43 16.19
CA SER A 103 -7.47 -3.07 15.98
C SER A 103 -8.25 -1.95 16.67
N GLY A 104 -9.52 -2.19 17.02
CA GLY A 104 -10.44 -1.14 17.48
C GLY A 104 -10.93 -0.20 16.38
N VAL A 105 -10.53 -0.40 15.11
CA VAL A 105 -11.01 0.38 13.96
C VAL A 105 -12.22 -0.29 13.34
N ALA A 106 -13.38 0.36 13.42
CA ALA A 106 -14.59 -0.12 12.78
C ALA A 106 -14.51 0.03 11.26
N CYS A 107 -14.50 -1.08 10.53
CA CYS A 107 -14.43 -1.07 9.07
C CYS A 107 -15.06 -2.33 8.48
N GLU A 108 -15.85 -2.14 7.42
CA GLU A 108 -16.36 -3.25 6.64
C GLU A 108 -15.25 -3.90 5.81
N ARG A 109 -15.33 -5.23 5.63
CA ARG A 109 -14.34 -6.00 4.86
C ARG A 109 -14.08 -5.43 3.46
N ARG A 110 -15.14 -4.97 2.78
CA ARG A 110 -15.02 -4.37 1.45
C ARG A 110 -14.16 -3.11 1.49
N ARG A 111 -14.44 -2.19 2.42
CA ARG A 111 -13.66 -0.96 2.59
C ARG A 111 -12.22 -1.27 2.95
N PHE A 112 -11.96 -2.26 3.81
CA PHE A 112 -10.59 -2.68 4.12
C PHE A 112 -9.84 -3.21 2.88
N GLY A 113 -10.51 -3.99 2.03
CA GLY A 113 -9.96 -4.45 0.75
C GLY A 113 -9.57 -3.30 -0.18
N LEU A 114 -10.37 -2.23 -0.26
CA LEU A 114 -10.02 -1.03 -1.02
C LEU A 114 -8.73 -0.37 -0.50
N TRP A 115 -8.58 -0.29 0.82
CA TRP A 115 -7.38 0.26 1.46
C TRP A 115 -6.14 -0.61 1.23
N MET A 116 -6.29 -1.94 1.19
CA MET A 116 -5.18 -2.83 0.83
C MET A 116 -4.73 -2.59 -0.61
N MET A 117 -5.65 -2.47 -1.57
CA MET A 117 -5.28 -2.14 -2.96
C MET A 117 -4.60 -0.77 -3.07
N LEU A 118 -5.01 0.20 -2.26
CA LEU A 118 -4.37 1.51 -2.20
C LEU A 118 -2.94 1.42 -1.62
N ALA A 119 -2.72 0.62 -0.58
CA ALA A 119 -1.39 0.34 -0.04
C ALA A 119 -0.48 -0.33 -1.08
N MET A 120 -0.99 -1.34 -1.79
CA MET A 120 -0.29 -2.00 -2.90
C MET A 120 0.11 -1.01 -4.00
N ALA A 121 -0.77 -0.06 -4.33
CA ALA A 121 -0.51 0.97 -5.35
C ALA A 121 0.59 1.96 -4.91
N VAL A 122 0.55 2.44 -3.66
CA VAL A 122 1.61 3.30 -3.10
C VAL A 122 2.95 2.56 -3.11
N SER A 123 2.95 1.30 -2.69
CA SER A 123 4.18 0.50 -2.64
C SER A 123 4.74 0.21 -4.05
N LEU A 124 3.88 -0.11 -5.02
CA LEU A 124 4.29 -0.24 -6.43
C LEU A 124 4.91 1.07 -6.95
N ALA A 125 4.27 2.21 -6.71
CA ALA A 125 4.80 3.52 -7.12
C ALA A 125 6.15 3.84 -6.47
N TRP A 126 6.34 3.46 -5.20
CA TRP A 126 7.62 3.58 -4.54
C TRP A 126 8.69 2.66 -5.15
N CYS A 127 8.36 1.40 -5.49
CA CYS A 127 9.29 0.49 -6.18
C CYS A 127 9.68 1.00 -7.58
N LEU A 128 8.76 1.63 -8.31
CA LEU A 128 9.05 2.30 -9.58
C LEU A 128 10.07 3.43 -9.39
N LEU A 129 9.89 4.26 -8.36
CA LEU A 129 10.89 5.27 -8.00
C LEU A 129 12.24 4.63 -7.66
N ARG A 130 12.28 3.58 -6.83
CA ARG A 130 13.54 2.88 -6.51
C ARG A 130 14.23 2.31 -7.74
N LEU A 131 13.48 1.74 -8.68
CA LEU A 131 14.03 1.19 -9.93
C LEU A 131 14.78 2.25 -10.76
N THR A 132 14.36 3.53 -10.71
CA THR A 132 15.04 4.62 -11.42
C THR A 132 16.34 5.07 -10.74
N HIS A 133 16.44 4.91 -9.42
CA HIS A 133 17.59 5.40 -8.63
C HIS A 133 18.64 4.31 -8.38
N GLU A 134 18.24 3.05 -8.30
CA GLU A 134 19.13 1.93 -7.96
C GLU A 134 19.88 1.42 -9.19
N THR A 135 21.22 1.46 -9.14
CA THR A 135 22.07 0.97 -10.24
C THR A 135 22.46 -0.48 -10.09
N ASP A 136 22.66 -0.94 -8.85
CA ASP A 136 23.31 -2.22 -8.58
C ASP A 136 22.28 -3.36 -8.50
N ASP A 137 21.04 -3.05 -8.09
CA ASP A 137 19.96 -4.02 -7.87
C ASP A 137 18.81 -3.93 -8.89
N LYS A 138 19.06 -3.39 -10.10
CA LYS A 138 18.01 -3.21 -11.12
C LYS A 138 17.21 -4.47 -11.43
N VAL A 139 17.87 -5.63 -11.45
CA VAL A 139 17.21 -6.93 -11.70
C VAL A 139 16.24 -7.29 -10.58
N LEU A 140 16.61 -7.03 -9.32
CA LEU A 140 15.75 -7.25 -8.17
C LEU A 140 14.53 -6.33 -8.23
N TRP A 141 14.74 -5.04 -8.43
CA TRP A 141 13.65 -4.05 -8.50
C TRP A 141 12.72 -4.28 -9.70
N THR A 142 13.23 -4.73 -10.83
CA THR A 142 12.40 -5.10 -11.99
C THR A 142 11.47 -6.27 -11.64
N LYS A 143 11.99 -7.29 -10.96
CA LYS A 143 11.17 -8.43 -10.49
C LYS A 143 10.14 -7.98 -9.47
N GLU A 144 10.52 -7.09 -8.56
CA GLU A 144 9.63 -6.60 -7.51
C GLU A 144 8.49 -5.74 -8.07
N VAL A 145 8.78 -4.83 -9.00
CA VAL A 145 7.77 -4.07 -9.75
C VAL A 145 6.80 -5.02 -10.47
N ALA A 146 7.33 -6.04 -11.18
CA ALA A 146 6.48 -7.01 -11.87
C ALA A 146 5.59 -7.80 -10.90
N ARG A 147 6.14 -8.25 -9.76
CA ARG A 147 5.41 -8.97 -8.71
C ARG A 147 4.29 -8.10 -8.14
N ARG A 148 4.59 -6.88 -7.70
CA ARG A 148 3.60 -5.96 -7.11
C ARG A 148 2.51 -5.56 -8.09
N ARG A 149 2.88 -5.28 -9.35
CA ARG A 149 1.91 -5.00 -10.42
C ARG A 149 0.98 -6.18 -10.65
N HIS A 150 1.49 -7.41 -10.69
CA HIS A 150 0.67 -8.61 -10.83
C HIS A 150 -0.30 -8.82 -9.66
N LEU A 151 0.17 -8.66 -8.42
CA LEU A 151 -0.68 -8.79 -7.24
C LEU A 151 -1.79 -7.74 -7.24
N LEU A 152 -1.46 -6.48 -7.52
CA LEU A 152 -2.44 -5.39 -7.57
C LEU A 152 -3.47 -5.63 -8.68
N ALA A 153 -3.05 -6.06 -9.87
CA ALA A 153 -3.95 -6.41 -10.96
C ALA A 153 -4.96 -7.49 -10.55
N ARG A 154 -4.50 -8.55 -9.85
CA ARG A 154 -5.38 -9.60 -9.36
C ARG A 154 -6.41 -9.08 -8.35
N SER A 155 -5.98 -8.25 -7.40
CA SER A 155 -6.88 -7.70 -6.38
C SER A 155 -7.92 -6.75 -6.99
N LEU A 156 -7.56 -5.94 -7.98
CA LEU A 156 -8.49 -5.05 -8.69
C LEU A 156 -9.58 -5.84 -9.43
N SER A 157 -9.23 -6.97 -10.05
CA SER A 157 -10.20 -7.84 -10.73
C SER A 157 -11.19 -8.49 -9.78
N GLU A 158 -10.77 -8.92 -8.59
CA GLU A 158 -11.62 -9.60 -7.60
C GLU A 158 -12.70 -8.69 -6.99
N VAL A 159 -12.57 -7.37 -7.11
CA VAL A 159 -13.54 -6.38 -6.58
C VAL A 159 -14.54 -5.91 -7.65
N SER A 160 -14.27 -6.22 -8.93
CA SER A 160 -15.12 -5.84 -10.07
C SER A 160 -16.25 -6.84 -10.35
N ASP A 161 -16.21 -8.01 -9.71
CA ASP A 161 -17.24 -9.07 -9.73
C ASP A 161 -18.17 -8.97 -8.50
#